data_AF-A0A928Z8E1-F1
#
_entry.id   AF-A0A928Z8E1-F1
#
_cell.length_a   1.000
_cell.length_b   1.000
_cell.length_c   1.000
_cell.angle_alpha   90.00
_cell.angle_beta   90.00
_cell.angle_gamma   90.00
#
_symmetry.space_group_name_H-M   'P 1'
#
loop_
_entity.id
_entity.type
_entity.pdbx_description
1 polymer ?
#
loop_
_entity_poly.entity_id
_entity_poly.type
_entity_poly.pdbx_seq_one_letter_code
_entity_poly.pdbx_strand_id
1 'polypeptide(L)' 'MAETSPAATKPATAGELIEVIQEFEEYRERLINETTTAAKKAKLPKAMVMKQLEPELAKIDAALENLRTQQAAIEEAN' A
#
# COMPACT_ATOMS: atom_id res chain seq x y z
N MET A 1 4.31 13.51 34.95
CA MET A 1 4.15 13.32 33.50
C MET A 1 3.45 11.99 33.29
N ALA A 2 2.12 12.00 33.38
CA ALA A 2 1.23 10.94 32.91
C ALA A 2 0.75 11.42 31.52
N GLU A 3 0.50 10.63 30.48
CA GLU A 3 -0.15 9.33 30.43
C GLU A 3 0.37 8.55 29.20
N THR A 4 1.02 7.39 29.39
CA THR A 4 1.03 6.36 28.34
C THR A 4 -0.19 5.48 28.58
N SER A 5 -1.32 5.93 28.05
CA SER A 5 -2.56 5.14 28.02
C SER A 5 -2.31 3.88 27.17
N PRO A 6 -2.76 2.67 27.57
CA PRO A 6 -2.70 1.52 26.70
C PRO A 6 -3.67 1.81 25.56
N ALA A 7 -3.14 2.09 24.37
CA ALA A 7 -3.95 2.21 23.18
C ALA A 7 -4.64 0.85 23.00
N ALA A 8 -5.88 0.74 23.49
CA ALA A 8 -6.79 -0.29 23.08
C ALA A 8 -6.80 -0.20 21.55
N THR A 9 -6.23 -1.21 20.89
CA THR A 9 -6.28 -1.38 19.44
C THR A 9 -7.75 -1.53 19.08
N LYS A 10 -8.43 -0.39 18.87
CA LYS A 10 -9.76 -0.39 18.29
C LYS A 10 -9.63 -1.06 16.92
N PRO A 11 -10.54 -1.98 16.58
CA PRO A 11 -10.60 -2.49 15.22
C PRO A 11 -10.77 -1.30 14.28
N ALA A 12 -9.96 -1.24 13.22
CA ALA A 12 -10.08 -0.23 12.19
C ALA A 12 -11.50 -0.25 11.63
N THR A 13 -12.05 0.90 11.32
CA THR A 13 -13.35 1.03 10.66
C THR A 13 -13.22 0.79 9.16
N ALA A 14 -14.32 0.43 8.49
CA ALA A 14 -14.32 0.27 7.03
C ALA A 14 -13.83 1.54 6.30
N GLY A 15 -14.19 2.73 6.80
CA GLY A 15 -13.74 4.01 6.24
C GLY A 15 -12.22 4.21 6.36
N GLU A 16 -11.64 3.92 7.53
CA GLU A 16 -10.18 4.00 7.72
C GLU A 16 -9.44 3.02 6.81
N LEU A 17 -9.99 1.81 6.59
CA LEU A 17 -9.39 0.86 5.64
C LEU A 17 -9.49 1.34 4.19
N ILE A 18 -10.59 1.97 3.79
CA ILE A 18 -10.74 2.55 2.44
C ILE A 18 -9.67 3.62 2.20
N GLU A 19 -9.47 4.53 3.14
CA GLU A 19 -8.45 5.59 3.03
C GLU A 19 -7.04 4.98 2.90
N VAL A 20 -6.70 4.01 3.74
CA VAL A 20 -5.40 3.33 3.67
C VAL A 20 -5.22 2.56 2.36
N ILE A 21 -6.26 1.88 1.87
CA ILE A 21 -6.23 1.19 0.56
C ILE A 21 -5.93 2.19 -0.55
N GLN A 22 -6.62 3.33 -0.58
CA GLN A 22 -6.40 4.39 -1.57
C GLN A 22 -4.96 4.92 -1.52
N GLU A 23 -4.45 5.21 -0.32
CA GLU A 23 -3.06 5.68 -0.15
C GLU A 23 -2.03 4.67 -0.68
N PHE A 24 -2.26 3.37 -0.45
CA PHE A 24 -1.37 2.32 -0.94
C PHE A 24 -1.43 2.17 -2.48
N GLU A 25 -2.61 2.32 -3.07
CA GLU A 25 -2.78 2.33 -4.53
C GLU A 25 -2.05 3.52 -5.18
N GLU A 26 -2.23 4.72 -4.64
CA GLU A 26 -1.53 5.92 -5.10
C GLU A 26 -0.01 5.79 -4.92
N TYR A 27 0.43 5.23 -3.79
CA TYR A 27 1.85 4.98 -3.54
C TYR A 27 2.43 4.02 -4.58
N ARG A 28 1.72 2.93 -4.90
CA ARG A 28 2.13 1.96 -5.91
C ARG A 28 2.32 2.62 -7.28
N GLU A 29 1.38 3.46 -7.71
CA GLU A 29 1.46 4.18 -8.98
C GLU A 29 2.61 5.18 -8.99
N ARG A 30 2.76 5.97 -7.92
CA ARG A 30 3.86 6.92 -7.75
C ARG A 30 5.21 6.22 -7.82
N LEU A 31 5.35 5.10 -7.14
CA LEU A 31 6.57 4.29 -7.14
C LEU A 31 6.96 3.85 -8.56
N ILE A 32 5.99 3.35 -9.35
CA ILE A 32 6.21 2.97 -10.75
C ILE A 32 6.62 4.19 -11.58
N ASN A 33 5.91 5.30 -11.45
CA ASN A 33 6.14 6.50 -12.23
C ASN A 33 7.49 7.14 -11.94
N GLU A 34 7.86 7.29 -10.66
CA GLU A 34 9.13 7.84 -10.24
C GLU A 34 10.30 6.95 -10.68
N THR A 35 10.17 5.65 -10.46
CA THR A 35 11.21 4.67 -10.81
C THR A 35 11.43 4.60 -12.31
N THR A 36 10.37 4.56 -13.11
CA THR A 36 10.48 4.57 -14.58
C THR A 36 11.00 5.90 -15.13
N THR A 37 10.63 7.02 -14.50
CA THR A 37 11.17 8.35 -14.84
C THR A 37 12.66 8.44 -14.57
N ALA A 38 13.11 7.98 -13.39
CA ALA A 38 14.52 7.93 -13.03
C ALA A 38 15.31 6.99 -13.96
N ALA A 39 14.76 5.81 -14.25
CA ALA A 39 15.35 4.86 -15.19
C ALA A 39 15.52 5.45 -16.60
N LYS A 40 14.52 6.18 -17.10
CA LYS A 40 14.60 6.85 -18.39
C LYS A 40 15.73 7.87 -18.43
N LYS A 41 15.90 8.67 -17.37
CA LYS A 41 17.02 9.62 -17.23
C LYS A 41 18.37 8.91 -17.19
N ALA A 42 18.44 7.74 -16.55
CA ALA A 42 19.62 6.89 -16.47
C ALA A 42 19.85 6.02 -17.74
N LYS A 43 18.98 6.12 -18.76
CA LYS A 43 19.00 5.29 -19.98
C LYS A 43 18.93 3.79 -19.70
N LEU A 44 18.31 3.40 -18.59
CA LEU A 44 18.11 2.00 -18.22
C LEU A 44 16.93 1.39 -18.99
N PRO A 45 17.04 0.13 -19.45
CA PRO A 45 15.91 -0.56 -20.07
C PRO A 45 14.74 -0.74 -19.10
N LYS A 46 13.52 -0.41 -19.55
CA LYS A 46 12.29 -0.56 -18.75
C LYS A 46 12.13 -1.98 -18.17
N ALA A 47 12.44 -3.01 -18.95
CA ALA A 47 12.30 -4.41 -18.51
C ALA A 47 13.22 -4.75 -17.33
N MET A 48 14.43 -4.21 -17.29
CA MET A 48 15.38 -4.42 -16.18
C MET A 48 14.86 -3.75 -14.90
N VAL A 49 14.36 -2.52 -15.03
CA VAL A 49 13.85 -1.73 -13.92
C VAL A 49 12.57 -2.35 -13.35
N MET A 50 11.66 -2.82 -14.22
CA MET A 50 10.45 -3.51 -13.77
C MET A 50 10.75 -4.80 -13.03
N LYS A 51 11.74 -5.60 -13.47
CA LYS A 51 12.18 -6.79 -12.71
C LYS A 51 12.72 -6.46 -11.32
N GLN A 52 13.36 -5.30 -11.16
CA GLN A 52 13.83 -4.86 -9.85
C GLN A 52 12.68 -4.36 -8.96
N LEU A 53 11.63 -3.81 -9.57
CA LEU A 53 10.49 -3.26 -8.87
C LEU A 53 9.43 -4.32 -8.50
N GLU A 54 9.33 -5.39 -9.30
CA GLU A 54 8.41 -6.52 -9.13
C GLU A 54 8.30 -7.04 -7.68
N PRO A 55 9.39 -7.33 -6.94
CA PRO A 55 9.27 -7.83 -5.56
C PRO A 55 8.63 -6.82 -4.60
N GLU A 56 8.82 -5.52 -4.82
CA GLU A 56 8.22 -4.49 -3.97
C GLU A 56 6.75 -4.28 -4.32
N LEU A 57 6.42 -4.27 -5.62
CA LEU A 57 5.03 -4.23 -6.08
C LEU A 57 4.24 -5.43 -5.57
N ALA A 58 4.83 -6.62 -5.57
CA ALA A 58 4.19 -7.84 -5.06
C ALA A 58 3.85 -7.74 -3.57
N LYS A 59 4.70 -7.10 -2.75
CA LYS A 59 4.40 -6.86 -1.33
C LYS A 59 3.25 -5.88 -1.16
N ILE A 60 3.24 -4.79 -1.93
CA ILE A 60 2.17 -3.80 -1.91
C ILE A 60 0.85 -4.44 -2.35
N ASP A 61 0.87 -5.25 -3.40
CA ASP A 61 -0.30 -5.96 -3.91
C ASP A 61 -0.85 -6.97 -2.89
N ALA A 62 0.03 -7.73 -2.21
CA ALA A 62 -0.38 -8.63 -1.14
C ALA A 62 -0.96 -7.88 0.08
N ALA A 63 -0.39 -6.72 0.43
CA ALA A 63 -0.91 -5.88 1.50
C ALA A 63 -2.30 -5.31 1.15
N LEU A 64 -2.47 -4.82 -0.08
CA LEU A 64 -3.75 -4.33 -0.61
C LEU A 64 -4.81 -5.43 -0.60
N GLU A 65 -4.48 -6.65 -1.00
CA GLU A 65 -5.41 -7.78 -0.95
C GLU A 65 -5.87 -8.06 0.48
N ASN A 66 -4.94 -8.14 1.43
CA ASN A 66 -5.26 -8.34 2.84
C ASN A 66 -6.13 -7.20 3.42
N LEU A 67 -5.83 -5.95 3.08
CA LEU A 67 -6.63 -4.80 3.51
C LEU A 67 -8.06 -4.85 2.95
N ARG A 68 -8.21 -5.22 1.67
CA ARG A 68 -9.53 -5.40 1.04
C ARG A 68 -10.30 -6.56 1.65
N THR A 69 -9.64 -7.67 1.99
CA THR A 69 -10.30 -8.78 2.72
C THR A 69 -10.78 -8.33 4.10
N GLN A 70 -9.98 -7.55 4.83
CA GLN A 70 -10.39 -7.00 6.13
C GLN A 70 -11.56 -6.00 5.99
N GLN A 71 -11.52 -5.12 4.98
CA GLN A 71 -12.60 -4.19 4.69
C GLN A 71 -13.90 -4.93 4.41
N ALA A 72 -13.88 -5.91 3.50
CA ALA A 72 -15.05 -6.72 3.16
C ALA A 72 -15.62 -7.44 4.38
N ALA A 73 -14.76 -8.03 5.23
CA ALA A 73 -15.20 -8.70 6.45
C ALA A 73 -15.89 -7.75 7.45
N ILE A 74 -15.46 -6.48 7.51
CA ILE A 74 -16.08 -5.46 8.38
C ILE A 74 -17.39 -4.95 7.77
N GLU A 75 -17.46 -4.82 6.45
CA GLU A 75 -18.70 -4.44 5.74
C GLU A 75 -19.76 -5.53 5.84
N GLU A 76 -19.39 -6.81 5.75
CA GLU A 76 -20.31 -7.94 5.91
C GLU A 76 -20.79 -8.13 7.36
N ALA A 77 -20.01 -7.68 8.34
CA ALA A 77 -20.34 -7.77 9.76
C ALA A 77 -21.22 -6.61 10.26
N ASN A 78 -21.45 -5.57 9.45
CA ASN A 78 -22.29 -4.40 9.74
C ASN A 78 -23.65 -4.48 9.06
#